data_AF-A0A7C7Q9E6-F1
#
_entry.id   AF-A0A7C7Q9E6-F1
#
_cell.length_a   1.000
_cell.length_b   1.000
_cell.length_c   1.000
_cell.angle_alpha   90.00
_cell.angle_beta   90.00
_cell.angle_gamma   90.00
#
_symmetry.space_group_name_H-M   'P 1'
#
loop_
_entity.id
_entity.type
_entity.pdbx_description
1 polymer ?
#
loop_
_entity_poly.entity_id
_entity_poly.type
_entity_poly.pdbx_seq_one_letter_code
_entity_poly.pdbx_strand_id
1 'polypeptide(L)' 'MKTYIVDTHTLAWYLDDDPRLGAQAEAVLDDPHVRIIVPAIVLVDGILTRDEAIVASGLVPTIW' A
#
# COMPACT_ATOMS: atom_id res chain seq x y z
N MET A 1 -1.35 -14.11 -18.55
CA MET A 1 -1.74 -13.36 -17.34
C MET A 1 -0.55 -12.51 -16.93
N LYS A 2 -0.69 -11.18 -16.93
CA LYS A 2 0.38 -10.28 -16.48
C LYS A 2 0.38 -10.20 -14.95
N THR A 3 1.56 -10.07 -14.36
CA THR A 3 1.75 -10.04 -12.90
C THR A 3 2.41 -8.74 -12.50
N TYR A 4 1.90 -8.09 -11.46
CA TYR A 4 2.43 -6.86 -10.89
C TYR A 4 2.72 -7.05 -9.40
N ILE A 5 3.75 -6.38 -8.90
CA ILE A 5 3.99 -6.22 -7.46
C ILE A 5 3.48 -4.83 -7.09
N VAL A 6 2.61 -4.75 -6.08
CA VAL A 6 2.05 -3.47 -5.63
C VAL A 6 2.97 -2.83 -4.59
N ASP A 7 3.19 -1.52 -4.71
CA ASP A 7 3.83 -0.70 -3.69
C ASP A 7 2.84 -0.35 -2.58
N THR A 8 3.35 -0.02 -1.39
CA THR A 8 2.53 0.45 -0.26
C THR A 8 1.65 1.64 -0.62
N HIS A 9 2.21 2.68 -1.24
CA HIS A 9 1.45 3.89 -1.52
C HIS A 9 0.38 3.63 -2.58
N THR A 10 0.68 2.82 -3.59
CA THR A 10 -0.30 2.43 -4.61
C THR A 10 -1.49 1.69 -4.00
N LEU A 11 -1.24 0.74 -3.08
CA LEU A 11 -2.31 0.02 -2.41
C LEU A 11 -3.09 0.92 -1.45
N ALA A 12 -2.41 1.77 -0.68
CA ALA A 12 -3.04 2.70 0.26
C ALA A 12 -3.95 3.70 -0.46
N TRP A 13 -3.46 4.32 -1.54
CA TRP A 13 -4.23 5.29 -2.32
C TRP A 13 -5.42 4.65 -3.04
N TYR A 14 -5.28 3.43 -3.54
CA TYR A 14 -6.40 2.70 -4.14
C TYR A 14 -7.51 2.38 -3.15
N LEU A 15 -7.16 2.01 -1.91
CA LEU A 15 -8.14 1.71 -0.87
C LEU A 15 -8.87 2.95 -0.33
N ASP A 16 -8.24 4.12 -0.40
CA ASP A 16 -8.78 5.40 0.11
C ASP A 16 -9.37 6.29 -0.99
N ASP A 17 -9.43 5.81 -2.25
CA ASP A 17 -9.83 6.60 -3.43
C ASP A 17 -9.05 7.93 -3.53
N ASP A 18 -7.74 7.87 -3.22
CA ASP A 18 -6.89 9.05 -3.10
C ASP A 18 -6.44 9.54 -4.50
N PRO A 19 -6.57 10.84 -4.82
CA PRO A 19 -6.22 11.40 -6.13
C PRO A 19 -4.73 11.30 -6.48
N ARG A 20 -3.86 10.93 -5.54
CA ARG A 20 -2.45 10.62 -5.81
C ARG A 20 -2.27 9.29 -6.55
N LEU A 21 -3.28 8.42 -6.58
CA LEU A 21 -3.25 7.23 -7.43
C LEU A 21 -3.28 7.63 -8.90
N GLY A 22 -2.27 7.21 -9.65
CA GLY A 22 -2.25 7.43 -11.10
C GLY A 22 -3.26 6.54 -11.83
N ALA A 23 -3.92 7.07 -12.86
CA ALA A 23 -4.93 6.37 -13.66
C ALA A 23 -4.46 5.02 -14.25
N GLN A 24 -3.15 4.86 -14.53
CA GLN A 24 -2.60 3.59 -14.98
C GLN A 24 -2.59 2.53 -13.86
N ALA A 25 -2.27 2.92 -12.63
CA ALA A 25 -2.23 2.00 -11.50
C ALA A 25 -3.63 1.56 -11.11
N GLU A 26 -4.59 2.50 -11.11
CA GLU A 26 -6.01 2.22 -10.93
C GLU A 26 -6.53 1.21 -11.97
N ALA A 27 -6.30 1.46 -13.26
CA ALA A 27 -6.73 0.56 -14.32
C ALA A 27 -6.11 -0.85 -14.23
N VAL A 28 -4.89 -0.97 -13.70
CA VAL A 28 -4.24 -2.27 -13.44
C VAL A 28 -4.85 -2.98 -12.23
N LEU A 29 -5.19 -2.24 -11.17
CA LEU A 29 -5.80 -2.81 -9.97
C LEU A 29 -7.26 -3.23 -10.18
N ASP A 30 -7.97 -2.56 -11.09
CA ASP A 30 -9.36 -2.88 -11.46
C ASP A 30 -9.49 -4.05 -12.47
N ASP A 31 -8.41 -4.45 -13.15
CA ASP A 31 -8.48 -5.52 -14.17
C ASP A 31 -8.51 -6.92 -13.52
N PRO A 32 -9.62 -7.67 -13.62
CA PRO A 32 -9.72 -9.00 -13.01
C PRO A 32 -8.83 -10.06 -13.70
N HIS A 33 -8.20 -9.74 -14.84
CA HIS A 33 -7.33 -10.64 -15.59
C HIS A 33 -5.83 -10.47 -15.26
N VAL A 34 -5.48 -9.59 -14.32
CA VAL A 34 -4.09 -9.46 -13.84
C VAL A 34 -3.90 -10.17 -12.50
N ARG A 35 -2.65 -10.54 -12.20
CA ARG A 35 -2.26 -11.06 -10.88
C ARG A 35 -1.55 -9.95 -10.12
N ILE A 36 -2.08 -9.60 -8.94
CA ILE A 36 -1.42 -8.69 -8.02
C ILE A 36 -0.71 -9.49 -6.94
N ILE A 37 0.58 -9.22 -6.73
CA ILE A 37 1.35 -9.70 -5.58
C ILE A 37 1.44 -8.54 -4.60
N VAL A 38 0.92 -8.75 -3.40
CA VAL A 38 1.09 -7.82 -2.27
C VAL A 38 2.20 -8.37 -1.40
N PRO A 39 3.38 -7.73 -1.37
CA PRO A 39 4.44 -8.12 -0.44
C PRO A 39 3.94 -8.04 1.00
N ALA A 40 4.31 -9.00 1.85
CA ALA A 40 3.92 -8.96 3.27
C ALA A 40 4.41 -7.66 3.96
N ILE A 41 5.57 -7.13 3.54
CA ILE A 41 6.11 -5.85 4.04
C ILE A 41 5.22 -4.64 3.69
N VAL A 42 4.46 -4.70 2.59
CA VAL A 42 3.55 -3.63 2.16
C VAL A 42 2.31 -3.55 3.06
N LEU A 43 1.79 -4.70 3.51
CA LEU A 43 0.73 -4.73 4.53
C LEU A 43 1.21 -4.18 5.88
N VAL A 44 2.51 -4.31 6.12
CA VAL A 44 3.18 -4.01 7.37
C VAL A 44 3.57 -2.53 7.44
N ASP A 45 3.80 -1.83 6.33
CA ASP A 45 4.20 -0.42 6.38
C ASP A 45 3.02 0.52 6.73
N GLY A 46 1.79 0.22 6.26
CA GLY A 46 0.57 0.95 6.65
C GLY A 46 -0.01 0.56 8.02
N ILE A 47 0.28 -0.65 8.51
CA ILE A 47 -0.23 -1.18 9.78
C ILE A 47 0.80 -1.03 10.93
N LEU A 48 2.09 -1.29 10.70
CA LEU A 48 3.13 -1.19 11.75
C LEU A 48 3.43 0.25 12.13
N THR A 49 3.48 1.17 11.16
CA THR A 49 3.83 2.55 11.50
C THR A 49 2.73 3.19 12.34
N ARG A 50 1.46 2.77 12.17
CA ARG A 50 0.26 3.28 12.89
C ARG A 50 -0.04 2.48 14.15
N ASP A 51 0.68 1.41 14.41
CA ASP A 51 0.53 0.61 15.61
C ASP A 51 0.92 1.44 16.85
N GLU A 52 -0.02 1.56 17.81
CA GLU A 52 0.16 2.41 18.98
C GLU A 52 1.37 1.99 19.84
N ALA A 53 1.69 0.69 19.91
CA ALA A 53 2.85 0.21 20.67
C ALA A 53 4.17 0.56 19.97
N ILE A 54 4.18 0.57 18.64
CA ILE A 54 5.34 0.97 17.83
C ILE A 54 5.55 2.48 17.89
N VAL A 55 4.48 3.28 17.76
CA VAL A 55 4.54 4.75 17.92
C VAL A 55 5.00 5.12 19.34
N ALA A 56 4.44 4.46 20.36
CA ALA A 56 4.82 4.71 21.76
C ALA A 56 6.26 4.31 22.08
N SER A 57 6.86 3.41 21.29
CA SER A 57 8.25 2.96 21.51
C SER A 57 9.29 4.06 21.27
N GLY A 58 9.00 5.05 20.42
CA GLY A 58 9.92 6.14 20.07
C GLY A 58 11.22 5.72 19.36
N LEU A 59 11.32 4.47 18.90
CA LEU A 59 12.55 3.92 18.30
C LEU A 59 12.77 4.36 16.85
N VAL A 60 11.71 4.73 16.12
CA VAL A 60 11.76 5.17 14.73
C VAL A 60 10.89 6.42 14.57
N PRO A 61 11.40 7.52 13.96
CA PRO A 61 10.59 8.69 13.66
C PRO A 61 9.53 8.35 12.62
N THR A 62 8.25 8.41 13.01
CA THR A 62 7.10 8.20 12.10
C THR A 62 6.61 9.54 11.56
N ILE A 63 6.43 9.65 10.24
CA ILE A 63 5.83 10.80 9.56
C ILE A 63 4.59 10.34 8.80
N TRP A 64 3.55 11.19 8.76
CA TRP A 64 2.24 10.90 8.19
C TRP A 64 1.93 11.86 7.05
#